data_AF-W5T7V5-F1
#
_entry.id   AF-W5T7V5-F1
#
_cell.length_a   1.000
_cell.length_b   1.000
_cell.length_c   1.000
_cell.angle_alpha   90.00
_cell.angle_beta   90.00
_cell.angle_gamma   90.00
#
_symmetry.space_group_name_H-M   'P 1'
#
loop_
_entity.id
_entity.type
_entity.pdbx_description
1 polymer ?
#
loop_
_entity_poly.entity_id
_entity_poly.type
_entity_poly.pdbx_seq_one_letter_code
_entity_poly.pdbx_strand_id
1 'polypeptide(L)'
;MKKVGKIKLYKVGEVVKILEERFNYKIHPQNVCRKASILNAYITYNDINYLSEDIICYFATDLKKKATRADIRLIIQKKIEKIKKNLNTYENKHRVSPIKAIKNIKSQNTNTITIVKAVIQLKEEIQKMREQTQEEIQDKSEEIARLKKEMQKMREQTQEEIQDKREEIARLKRAIQKMREQTQEKIQIREAI
;
A
#
# COMPACT_ATOMS: atom_id res chain seq x y z
N MET A 1 -6.40 3.52 37.42
CA MET A 1 -6.02 2.10 37.46
C MET A 1 -6.57 1.45 36.22
N LYS A 2 -5.74 0.69 35.49
CA LYS A 2 -6.15 -0.05 34.30
C LYS A 2 -6.19 -1.54 34.64
N LYS A 3 -7.34 -2.18 34.40
CA LYS A 3 -7.52 -3.62 34.61
C LYS A 3 -7.57 -4.33 33.26
N VAL A 4 -6.70 -5.33 33.07
CA VAL A 4 -6.63 -6.17 31.87
C VAL A 4 -6.75 -7.63 32.30
N GLY A 5 -7.95 -8.20 32.15
CA GLY A 5 -8.28 -9.49 32.75
C GLY A 5 -8.12 -9.48 34.27
N LYS A 6 -7.19 -10.28 34.80
CA LYS A 6 -6.83 -10.34 36.23
C LYS A 6 -5.69 -9.38 36.61
N ILE A 7 -5.02 -8.76 35.64
CA ILE A 7 -3.85 -7.90 35.89
C ILE A 7 -4.33 -6.49 36.20
N LYS A 8 -3.80 -5.88 37.26
CA LYS A 8 -4.01 -4.47 37.59
C LYS A 8 -2.73 -3.68 37.35
N LEU A 9 -2.85 -2.67 36.52
CA LEU A 9 -1.79 -1.75 36.10
C LEU A 9 -2.10 -0.35 36.63
N TYR A 10 -1.07 0.32 37.13
CA TYR A 10 -1.18 1.61 37.79
C TYR A 10 -0.20 2.61 37.19
N LYS A 11 -0.63 3.86 37.06
CA LYS A 11 0.28 4.97 36.76
C LYS A 11 1.10 5.30 38.00
N VAL A 12 2.25 5.94 37.82
CA VAL A 12 3.17 6.29 38.93
C VAL A 12 2.47 7.04 40.07
N GLY A 13 1.65 8.04 39.76
CA GLY A 13 0.91 8.79 40.79
C GLY A 13 -0.08 7.93 41.59
N GLU A 14 -0.61 6.86 40.99
CA GLU A 14 -1.48 5.91 41.68
C GLU A 14 -0.66 4.96 42.56
N VAL A 15 0.53 4.55 42.10
CA VAL A 15 1.46 3.74 42.89
C VAL A 15 1.91 4.48 44.15
N VAL A 16 2.13 5.79 44.07
CA VAL A 16 2.45 6.61 45.25
C VAL A 16 1.35 6.51 46.31
N LYS A 17 0.08 6.68 45.90
CA LYS A 17 -1.07 6.54 46.80
C LYS A 17 -1.15 5.14 47.40
N ILE A 18 -0.95 4.10 46.60
CA ILE A 18 -0.98 2.70 47.08
C ILE A 18 0.14 2.44 48.09
N LEU A 19 1.34 2.99 47.86
CA LEU A 19 2.46 2.86 48.79
C LEU A 19 2.17 3.55 50.12
N GLU A 20 1.55 4.72 50.09
CA GLU A 20 1.14 5.43 51.31
C GLU A 20 0.01 4.69 52.05
N GLU A 21 -1.08 4.34 51.36
CA GLU A 21 -2.28 3.75 51.97
C GLU A 21 -2.08 2.30 52.44
N ARG A 22 -1.38 1.46 51.66
CA ARG A 22 -1.27 0.02 51.93
C ARG A 22 0.03 -0.39 52.61
N PHE A 23 1.09 0.41 52.45
CA PHE A 23 2.42 0.08 52.96
C PHE A 23 2.95 1.13 53.94
N ASN A 24 2.16 2.17 54.27
CA ASN A 24 2.58 3.30 55.10
C ASN A 24 3.92 3.91 54.64
N TYR A 25 4.15 3.93 53.32
CA TYR A 25 5.41 4.34 52.71
C TYR A 25 5.22 5.59 51.86
N LYS A 26 5.54 6.75 52.44
CA LYS A 26 5.49 8.04 51.75
C LYS A 26 6.68 8.18 50.80
N ILE A 27 6.41 8.35 49.52
CA ILE A 27 7.44 8.50 48.49
C ILE A 27 7.01 9.49 47.42
N HIS A 28 7.91 10.38 47.02
CA HIS A 28 7.64 11.32 45.92
C HIS A 28 7.52 10.58 44.57
N PRO A 29 6.61 10.97 43.66
CA PRO A 29 6.46 10.32 42.34
C PRO A 29 7.77 10.16 41.56
N GLN A 30 8.66 11.15 41.60
CA GLN A 30 9.96 11.09 40.93
C GLN A 30 10.84 9.94 41.47
N ASN A 31 10.78 9.67 42.77
CA ASN A 31 11.53 8.58 43.39
C ASN A 31 10.95 7.22 43.00
N VAL A 32 9.63 7.11 42.84
CA VAL A 32 9.00 5.91 42.28
C VAL A 32 9.46 5.68 40.84
N CYS A 33 9.48 6.73 40.00
CA CYS A 33 10.01 6.62 38.63
C CYS A 33 11.46 6.13 38.62
N ARG A 34 12.32 6.69 39.47
CA ARG A 34 13.72 6.31 39.57
C ARG A 34 13.88 4.85 40.01
N LYS A 35 13.16 4.42 41.05
CA LYS A 35 13.15 3.02 41.49
C LYS A 35 12.63 2.09 40.39
N ALA A 36 11.59 2.48 39.67
CA ALA A 36 11.03 1.69 38.57
C ALA A 36 12.05 1.48 37.45
N SER A 37 12.78 2.53 37.06
CA SER A 37 13.83 2.43 36.05
C SER A 37 14.99 1.55 36.51
N ILE A 38 15.45 1.70 37.76
CA ILE A 38 16.53 0.88 38.33
C ILE A 38 16.16 -0.61 38.35
N LEU A 39 14.91 -0.91 38.67
CA LEU A 39 14.40 -2.26 38.78
C LEU A 39 13.86 -2.83 37.44
N ASN A 40 13.90 -2.05 36.37
CA ASN A 40 13.28 -2.36 35.07
C ASN A 40 11.81 -2.81 35.21
N ALA A 41 11.06 -2.06 36.01
CA ALA A 41 9.75 -2.46 36.51
C ALA A 41 8.57 -2.10 35.58
N TYR A 42 8.83 -1.37 34.49
CA TYR A 42 7.78 -0.84 33.62
C TYR A 42 7.18 -1.91 32.71
N ILE A 43 5.87 -1.79 32.51
CA ILE A 43 5.09 -2.57 31.56
C ILE A 43 4.41 -1.59 30.61
N THR A 44 4.78 -1.64 29.34
CA THR A 44 4.13 -0.85 28.29
C THR A 44 2.85 -1.54 27.83
N TYR A 45 1.74 -0.83 27.85
CA TYR A 45 0.43 -1.31 27.41
C TYR A 45 -0.34 -0.17 26.75
N ASN A 46 -0.81 -0.34 25.51
CA ASN A 46 -1.38 0.73 24.68
C ASN A 46 -0.52 2.00 24.67
N ASP A 47 0.78 1.84 24.39
CA ASP A 47 1.78 2.93 24.30
C ASP A 47 1.99 3.75 25.58
N ILE A 48 1.47 3.28 26.71
CA ILE A 48 1.62 3.92 28.02
C ILE A 48 2.36 2.99 28.96
N ASN A 49 3.31 3.53 29.73
CA ASN A 49 4.05 2.79 30.75
C ASN A 49 3.28 2.73 32.07
N TYR A 50 3.12 1.51 32.59
CA TYR A 50 2.47 1.22 33.86
C TYR A 50 3.38 0.41 34.79
N LEU A 51 2.96 0.34 36.05
CA LEU A 51 3.50 -0.56 37.07
C LEU A 51 2.40 -1.54 37.50
N SER A 52 2.76 -2.82 37.65
CA SER A 52 1.81 -3.85 38.09
C SER A 52 1.61 -3.83 39.60
N GLU A 53 0.40 -4.15 40.08
CA GLU A 53 0.11 -4.35 41.51
C GLU A 53 1.11 -5.30 42.17
N ASP A 54 1.45 -6.39 41.47
CA ASP A 54 2.23 -7.52 41.97
C ASP A 54 3.68 -7.17 42.32
N ILE A 55 4.13 -5.97 41.93
CA ILE A 55 5.49 -5.49 42.12
C ILE A 55 5.56 -4.22 42.97
N ILE A 56 4.42 -3.60 43.35
CA ILE A 56 4.40 -2.33 44.09
C ILE A 56 5.11 -2.46 45.44
N CYS A 57 4.94 -3.57 46.16
CA CYS A 57 5.57 -3.76 47.46
C CYS A 57 7.11 -3.64 47.42
N TYR A 58 7.75 -4.00 46.30
CA TYR A 58 9.19 -3.92 46.17
C TYR A 58 9.72 -2.48 46.12
N PHE A 59 8.85 -1.49 45.86
CA PHE A 59 9.25 -0.08 45.88
C PHE A 59 9.43 0.46 47.30
N ALA A 60 8.86 -0.18 48.31
CA ALA A 60 9.08 0.16 49.71
C ALA A 60 10.43 -0.35 50.25
N THR A 61 11.11 -1.23 49.52
CA THR A 61 12.38 -1.80 49.96
C THR A 61 13.55 -0.82 49.81
N ASP A 62 14.56 -0.98 50.67
CA ASP A 62 15.82 -0.27 50.55
C ASP A 62 16.70 -0.90 49.46
N LEU A 63 17.07 -0.11 48.46
CA LEU A 63 17.87 -0.52 47.31
C LEU A 63 19.33 -0.07 47.41
N LYS A 64 19.78 0.45 48.57
CA LYS A 64 21.18 0.87 48.80
C LYS A 64 22.16 -0.29 48.63
N LYS A 65 21.81 -1.48 49.11
CA LYS A 65 22.67 -2.67 49.02
C LYS A 65 22.59 -3.29 47.62
N LYS A 66 23.75 -3.48 46.98
CA LYS A 66 23.86 -4.01 45.61
C LYS A 66 23.25 -5.40 45.46
N ALA A 67 23.46 -6.30 46.44
CA ALA A 67 22.90 -7.66 46.44
C ALA A 67 21.36 -7.63 46.48
N THR A 68 20.78 -6.97 47.48
CA THR A 68 19.32 -6.80 47.62
C THR A 68 18.68 -6.22 46.35
N ARG A 69 19.32 -5.23 45.73
CA ARG A 69 18.84 -4.64 44.47
C ARG A 69 18.83 -5.66 43.32
N ALA A 70 19.85 -6.50 43.20
CA ALA A 70 19.94 -7.52 42.17
C ALA A 70 18.86 -8.60 42.36
N ASP A 71 18.66 -9.07 43.59
CA ASP A 71 17.66 -10.08 43.93
C ASP A 71 16.25 -9.59 43.63
N ILE A 72 15.93 -8.37 44.07
CA ILE A 72 14.62 -7.76 43.81
C ILE A 72 14.39 -7.55 42.32
N ARG A 73 15.41 -7.10 41.58
CA ARG A 73 15.32 -6.94 40.13
C ARG A 73 15.02 -8.27 39.43
N LEU A 74 15.67 -9.36 39.86
CA LEU A 74 15.42 -10.69 39.31
C LEU A 74 13.98 -11.16 39.58
N ILE A 75 13.47 -10.93 40.79
CA ILE A 75 12.09 -11.26 41.17
C ILE A 75 11.09 -10.46 40.33
N ILE A 76 11.30 -9.15 40.19
CA ILE A 76 10.44 -8.27 39.39
C ILE A 76 10.45 -8.70 37.92
N GLN A 77 11.61 -9.01 37.36
CA GLN A 77 11.72 -9.43 35.96
C GLN A 77 10.92 -10.71 35.70
N LYS A 78 11.03 -11.72 36.58
CA LYS A 78 10.23 -12.96 36.48
C LYS A 78 8.73 -12.68 36.53
N LYS A 79 8.30 -11.75 37.41
CA LYS A 79 6.89 -11.34 37.51
C LYS A 79 6.42 -10.60 36.25
N ILE A 80 7.24 -9.68 35.72
CA ILE A 80 6.91 -8.92 34.50
C ILE A 80 6.76 -9.85 33.30
N GLU A 81 7.66 -10.81 33.11
CA GLU A 81 7.54 -11.77 32.00
C GLU A 81 6.25 -12.60 32.10
N LYS A 82 5.88 -13.03 33.32
CA LYS A 82 4.58 -13.68 33.56
C LYS A 82 3.40 -12.77 33.20
N ILE A 83 3.47 -11.49 33.58
CA ILE A 83 2.43 -10.51 33.28
C ILE A 83 2.33 -10.26 31.77
N LYS A 84 3.44 -10.07 31.06
CA LYS A 84 3.47 -9.91 29.60
C LYS A 84 2.83 -11.09 28.88
N LYS A 85 3.16 -12.32 29.28
CA LYS A 85 2.55 -13.54 28.72
C LYS A 85 1.03 -13.57 28.94
N ASN A 86 0.59 -13.17 30.13
CA ASN A 86 -0.84 -13.09 30.47
C ASN A 86 -1.56 -11.97 29.70
N LEU A 87 -0.93 -10.81 29.49
CA LEU A 87 -1.46 -9.72 28.66
C LEU A 87 -1.64 -10.18 27.22
N ASN A 88 -0.61 -10.79 26.63
CA ASN A 88 -0.68 -11.31 25.26
C ASN A 88 -1.77 -12.40 25.13
N THR A 89 -1.89 -13.29 26.11
CA THR A 89 -2.95 -14.31 26.13
C THR A 89 -4.34 -13.67 26.21
N TYR A 90 -4.50 -12.65 27.05
CA TYR A 90 -5.75 -11.90 27.18
C TYR A 90 -6.10 -11.18 25.88
N GLU A 91 -5.14 -10.48 25.28
CA GLU A 91 -5.31 -9.78 24.00
C GLU A 91 -5.65 -10.74 22.87
N ASN A 92 -4.98 -11.90 22.76
CA ASN A 92 -5.33 -12.88 21.74
C ASN A 92 -6.74 -13.47 21.95
N LYS A 93 -7.14 -13.72 23.20
CA LYS A 93 -8.48 -14.23 23.53
C LYS A 93 -9.60 -13.19 23.34
N HIS A 94 -9.29 -11.92 23.55
CA HIS A 94 -10.24 -10.80 23.51
C HIS A 94 -9.97 -9.88 22.32
N ARG A 95 -9.16 -10.33 21.36
CA ARG A 95 -8.93 -9.65 20.09
C ARG A 95 -10.26 -9.67 19.38
N VAL A 96 -10.98 -8.57 19.52
CA VAL A 96 -12.13 -8.29 18.68
C VAL A 96 -11.54 -8.22 17.28
N SER A 97 -11.82 -9.24 16.46
CA SER A 97 -11.47 -9.21 15.03
C SER A 97 -11.82 -7.81 14.51
N PRO A 98 -10.95 -7.14 13.74
CA PRO A 98 -11.21 -5.79 13.21
C PRO A 98 -12.64 -5.63 12.67
N ILE A 99 -13.21 -6.71 12.13
CA ILE A 99 -14.60 -6.87 11.68
C ILE A 99 -15.65 -6.48 12.74
N LYS A 100 -15.46 -6.85 14.01
CA LYS A 100 -16.44 -6.63 15.10
C LYS A 100 -16.28 -5.24 15.76
N ALA A 101 -15.09 -4.64 15.73
CA ALA A 101 -14.89 -3.22 16.06
C ALA A 101 -15.54 -2.31 14.99
N ILE A 102 -15.36 -2.65 13.72
CA ILE A 102 -16.07 -2.03 12.59
C ILE A 102 -17.60 -2.16 12.76
N LYS A 103 -18.10 -3.31 13.24
CA LYS A 103 -19.55 -3.54 13.46
C LYS A 103 -20.17 -2.70 14.58
N ASN A 104 -19.40 -2.29 15.58
CA ASN A 104 -19.89 -1.44 16.68
C ASN A 104 -19.77 0.07 16.38
N ILE A 105 -18.78 0.49 15.59
CA ILE A 105 -18.73 1.85 15.05
C ILE A 105 -19.91 2.10 14.08
N LYS A 106 -20.34 1.05 13.37
CA LYS A 106 -21.48 1.07 12.42
C LYS A 106 -22.86 1.40 13.03
N SER A 107 -23.06 1.35 14.36
CA SER A 107 -24.40 1.47 14.95
C SER A 107 -24.74 2.81 15.61
N GLN A 108 -23.82 3.78 15.70
CA GLN A 108 -24.07 5.01 16.49
C GLN A 108 -23.70 6.35 15.84
N ASN A 109 -23.19 6.41 14.60
CA ASN A 109 -22.82 7.69 13.97
C ASN A 109 -23.44 7.84 12.57
N THR A 110 -24.46 8.69 12.47
CA THR A 110 -25.22 9.00 11.24
C THR A 110 -24.33 9.57 10.14
N ASN A 111 -23.31 10.35 10.50
CA ASN A 111 -22.33 10.90 9.55
C ASN A 111 -21.46 9.77 8.98
N THR A 112 -21.07 8.79 9.79
CA THR A 112 -20.32 7.62 9.32
C THR A 112 -21.15 6.75 8.37
N ILE A 113 -22.46 6.57 8.62
CA ILE A 113 -23.35 5.85 7.69
C ILE A 113 -23.44 6.57 6.34
N THR A 114 -23.57 7.90 6.37
CA THR A 114 -23.66 8.74 5.16
C THR A 114 -22.36 8.68 4.35
N ILE A 115 -21.21 8.80 5.03
CA ILE A 115 -19.88 8.67 4.40
C ILE A 115 -19.71 7.27 3.79
N VAL A 116 -20.10 6.20 4.49
CA VAL A 116 -19.99 4.84 3.95
C VAL A 116 -20.86 4.65 2.72
N LYS A 117 -22.09 5.17 2.71
CA LYS A 117 -22.96 5.13 1.53
C LYS A 117 -22.34 5.89 0.35
N ALA A 118 -21.82 7.10 0.59
CA ALA A 118 -21.13 7.87 -0.44
C ALA A 118 -19.90 7.15 -0.98
N VAL A 119 -19.11 6.49 -0.13
CA VAL A 119 -17.95 5.70 -0.56
C VAL A 119 -18.36 4.48 -1.39
N ILE A 120 -19.45 3.80 -1.03
CA ILE A 120 -19.98 2.69 -1.83
C ILE A 120 -20.43 3.18 -3.21
N GLN A 121 -21.19 4.29 -3.26
CA GLN A 121 -21.63 4.89 -4.52
C GLN A 121 -20.45 5.33 -5.39
N LEU A 122 -19.46 6.01 -4.81
CA LEU A 122 -18.24 6.41 -5.53
C LEU A 122 -17.48 5.19 -6.07
N LYS A 123 -17.43 4.09 -5.32
CA LYS A 123 -16.79 2.85 -5.79
C LYS A 123 -17.51 2.26 -6.99
N GLU A 124 -18.85 2.25 -6.98
CA GLU A 124 -19.67 1.77 -8.10
C GLU A 124 -19.52 2.67 -9.34
N GLU A 125 -19.50 3.99 -9.17
CA GLU A 125 -19.28 4.94 -10.26
C GLU A 125 -17.88 4.80 -10.88
N ILE A 126 -16.84 4.67 -10.06
CA ILE A 126 -15.46 4.42 -10.54
C ILE A 126 -15.40 3.11 -11.33
N GLN A 127 -16.11 2.07 -10.88
CA GLN A 127 -16.14 0.79 -11.57
C GLN A 127 -16.81 0.92 -12.95
N LYS A 128 -17.97 1.57 -13.03
CA LYS A 128 -18.66 1.83 -14.31
C LYS A 128 -17.81 2.65 -15.27
N MET A 129 -17.15 3.70 -14.77
CA MET A 129 -16.27 4.55 -15.58
C MET A 129 -15.08 3.76 -16.16
N ARG A 130 -14.51 2.84 -15.38
CA ARG A 130 -13.45 1.94 -15.86
C ARG A 130 -13.95 1.01 -16.96
N GLU A 131 -15.13 0.42 -16.78
CA GLU A 131 -15.73 -0.46 -17.79
C GLU A 131 -16.00 0.30 -19.10
N GLN A 132 -16.60 1.49 -19.04
CA GLN A 132 -16.82 2.34 -20.21
C GLN A 132 -15.51 2.75 -20.90
N THR A 133 -14.50 3.13 -20.11
CA THR A 133 -13.18 3.49 -20.66
C THR A 133 -12.51 2.30 -21.36
N GLN A 134 -12.67 1.09 -20.80
CA GLN A 134 -12.12 -0.13 -21.37
C GLN A 134 -12.78 -0.46 -22.72
N GLU A 135 -14.10 -0.30 -22.81
CA GLU A 135 -14.89 -0.50 -24.04
C GLU A 135 -14.48 0.51 -25.12
N GLU A 136 -14.40 1.81 -24.80
CA GLU A 136 -13.94 2.83 -25.75
C GLU A 136 -12.51 2.58 -26.26
N ILE A 137 -11.60 2.11 -25.40
CA ILE A 137 -10.23 1.78 -25.79
C ILE A 137 -10.24 0.60 -26.77
N GLN A 138 -11.09 -0.40 -26.53
CA GLN A 138 -11.20 -1.56 -27.40
C GLN A 138 -11.75 -1.16 -28.78
N ASP A 139 -12.84 -0.40 -28.83
CA ASP A 139 -13.45 0.08 -30.08
C ASP A 139 -12.45 0.88 -30.92
N LYS A 140 -11.75 1.84 -30.29
CA LYS A 140 -10.71 2.63 -30.97
C LYS A 140 -9.54 1.77 -31.45
N SER A 141 -9.16 0.74 -30.69
CA SER A 141 -8.09 -0.17 -31.09
C SER A 141 -8.48 -0.99 -32.33
N GLU A 142 -9.74 -1.43 -32.40
CA GLU A 142 -10.28 -2.13 -33.57
C GLU A 142 -10.36 -1.20 -34.79
N GLU A 143 -10.81 0.04 -34.62
CA GLU A 143 -10.85 1.04 -35.69
C GLU A 143 -9.44 1.33 -36.25
N ILE A 144 -8.45 1.55 -35.37
CA ILE A 144 -7.05 1.75 -35.76
C ILE A 144 -6.53 0.54 -36.55
N ALA A 145 -6.88 -0.68 -36.14
CA ALA A 145 -6.47 -1.90 -36.86
C ALA A 145 -7.09 -2.00 -38.26
N ARG A 146 -8.36 -1.60 -38.41
CA ARG A 146 -9.03 -1.54 -39.72
C ARG A 146 -8.39 -0.50 -40.64
N LEU A 147 -8.19 0.72 -40.15
CA LEU A 147 -7.55 1.80 -40.91
C LEU A 147 -6.13 1.43 -41.35
N LYS A 148 -5.34 0.77 -40.49
CA LYS A 148 -4.01 0.28 -40.87
C LYS A 148 -4.06 -0.71 -42.05
N LYS A 149 -5.03 -1.63 -42.05
CA LYS A 149 -5.22 -2.59 -43.18
C LYS A 149 -5.61 -1.88 -44.47
N GLU A 150 -6.51 -0.91 -44.40
CA GLU A 150 -6.92 -0.13 -45.59
C GLU A 150 -5.75 0.69 -46.15
N MET A 151 -4.99 1.37 -45.28
CA MET A 151 -3.78 2.09 -45.70
C MET A 151 -2.75 1.17 -46.37
N GLN A 152 -2.59 -0.06 -45.86
CA GLN A 152 -1.68 -1.02 -46.47
C GLN A 152 -2.14 -1.44 -47.87
N LYS A 153 -3.44 -1.78 -48.04
CA LYS A 153 -4.00 -2.13 -49.35
C LYS A 153 -3.84 -1.00 -50.37
N MET A 154 -4.11 0.24 -49.94
CA MET A 154 -3.96 1.41 -50.81
C MET A 154 -2.50 1.61 -51.25
N ARG A 155 -1.53 1.39 -50.36
CA ARG A 155 -0.11 1.42 -50.71
C ARG A 155 0.27 0.35 -51.72
N GLU A 156 -0.23 -0.88 -51.54
CA GLU A 156 0.02 -2.00 -52.46
C GLU A 156 -0.55 -1.70 -53.85
N GLN A 157 -1.80 -1.25 -53.93
CA GLN A 157 -2.43 -0.82 -55.19
C GLN A 157 -1.67 0.31 -55.87
N THR A 158 -1.23 1.31 -55.09
CA THR A 158 -0.45 2.44 -55.63
C THR A 158 0.90 1.98 -56.17
N GLN A 159 1.55 1.01 -55.52
CA GLN A 159 2.81 0.44 -56.02
C GLN A 159 2.62 -0.33 -57.32
N GLU A 160 1.54 -1.11 -57.43
CA GLU A 160 1.18 -1.85 -58.64
C GLU A 160 0.93 -0.89 -59.82
N GLU A 161 0.11 0.15 -59.62
CA GLU A 161 -0.14 1.16 -60.67
C GLU A 161 1.15 1.89 -61.11
N ILE A 162 2.04 2.21 -60.16
CA ILE A 162 3.34 2.83 -60.49
C ILE A 162 4.19 1.88 -61.33
N GLN A 163 4.19 0.58 -61.00
CA GLN A 163 4.95 -0.42 -61.72
C GLN A 163 4.43 -0.59 -63.15
N ASP A 164 3.11 -0.70 -63.33
CA ASP A 164 2.47 -0.81 -64.63
C ASP A 164 2.79 0.38 -65.53
N LYS A 165 2.67 1.61 -64.99
CA LYS A 165 3.02 2.83 -65.73
C LYS A 165 4.50 2.87 -66.09
N ARG A 166 5.40 2.38 -65.24
CA ARG A 166 6.84 2.29 -65.56
C ARG A 166 7.10 1.34 -66.72
N GLU A 167 6.41 0.19 -66.75
CA GLU A 167 6.53 -0.76 -67.86
C GLU A 167 6.00 -0.18 -69.16
N GLU A 168 4.85 0.50 -69.13
CA GLU A 168 4.28 1.17 -70.30
C GLU A 168 5.23 2.24 -70.85
N ILE A 169 5.77 3.10 -69.98
CA ILE A 169 6.78 4.10 -70.37
C ILE A 169 8.00 3.42 -71.01
N ALA A 170 8.47 2.29 -70.47
CA ALA A 170 9.60 1.56 -71.04
C ALA A 170 9.28 0.95 -72.41
N ARG A 171 8.05 0.50 -72.65
CA ARG A 171 7.57 0.02 -73.97
C ARG A 171 7.50 1.17 -74.97
N LEU A 172 6.91 2.31 -74.58
CA LEU A 172 6.81 3.50 -75.41
C LEU A 172 8.19 4.05 -75.80
N LYS A 173 9.13 4.13 -74.84
CA LYS A 173 10.52 4.53 -75.13
C LYS A 173 11.18 3.64 -76.17
N ARG A 174 11.02 2.32 -76.08
CA ARG A 174 11.53 1.36 -77.09
C ARG A 174 10.88 1.55 -78.46
N ALA A 175 9.57 1.78 -78.51
CA ALA A 175 8.87 2.03 -79.77
C ALA A 175 9.33 3.34 -80.44
N ILE A 176 9.47 4.42 -79.67
CA ILE A 176 10.00 5.71 -80.15
C ILE A 176 11.42 5.54 -80.69
N GLN A 177 12.28 4.78 -79.99
CA GLN A 177 13.65 4.53 -80.44
C GLN A 177 13.68 3.81 -81.80
N LYS A 178 12.89 2.74 -81.96
CA LYS A 178 12.78 2.02 -83.24
C LYS A 178 12.28 2.92 -84.38
N MET A 179 11.28 3.78 -84.12
CA MET A 179 10.78 4.72 -85.13
C MET A 179 11.85 5.74 -85.55
N ARG A 180 12.68 6.21 -84.60
CA ARG A 180 13.80 7.11 -84.91
C ARG A 180 14.84 6.44 -85.80
N GLU A 181 15.22 5.21 -85.48
CA GLU A 181 16.16 4.40 -86.28
C GLU A 181 15.63 4.21 -87.71
N GLN A 182 14.37 3.78 -87.86
CA GLN A 182 13.73 3.63 -89.18
C GLN A 182 13.63 4.93 -89.97
N THR A 183 13.39 6.06 -89.29
CA THR A 183 13.33 7.38 -89.95
C THR A 183 14.71 7.78 -90.45
N GLN A 184 15.75 7.53 -89.66
CA GLN A 184 17.13 7.83 -90.01
C GLN A 184 17.63 6.97 -91.18
N GLU A 185 17.31 5.68 -91.20
CA GLU A 185 17.56 4.79 -92.34
C GLU A 185 16.89 5.30 -93.63
N LYS A 186 15.61 5.72 -93.56
CA LYS A 186 14.89 6.26 -94.72
C LYS A 186 15.50 7.55 -95.27
N ILE A 187 15.99 8.43 -94.38
CA ILE A 187 16.67 9.67 -94.80
C ILE A 187 17.98 9.34 -95.52
N GLN A 188 18.80 8.45 -94.96
CA GLN A 188 20.06 8.03 -95.59
C GLN A 188 19.86 7.38 -96.96
N ILE A 189 18.81 6.57 -97.14
CA ILE A 189 18.47 5.99 -98.45
C ILE A 189 18.08 7.07 -99.47
N ARG A 190 17.34 8.10 -99.06
CA ARG A 190 16.94 9.20 -99.94
C ARG A 190 18.10 10.11 -100.34
N GLU A 191 19.09 10.29 -99.47
CA GLU A 191 20.29 11.08 -99.78
C GLU A 191 21.28 10.34 -100.71
N ALA A 192 21.12 9.01 -100.85
CA ALA A 192 21.97 8.16 -101.66
C ALA A 192 21.44 7.88 -103.10
N ILE A 193 20.27 8.39 -103.46
CA ILE A 193 19.61 8.25 -104.78
C ILE A 193 19.62 9.61 -105.49
#